data_AF-A0A9W7AG95-F1
#
_entry.id   AF-A0A9W7AG95-F1
#
_cell.length_a   1.000
_cell.length_b   1.000
_cell.length_c   1.000
_cell.angle_alpha   90.00
_cell.angle_beta   90.00
_cell.angle_gamma   90.00
#
_symmetry.space_group_name_H-M   'P 1'
#
loop_
_entity.id
_entity.type
_entity.pdbx_description
1 polymer ?
#
loop_
_entity_poly.entity_id
_entity_poly.type
_entity_poly.pdbx_seq_one_letter_code
_entity_poly.pdbx_strand_id
1 'polypeptide(L)'
;MRCLLSLLPLLLLLPSTLSSPPLPPSTLISRSYSTSLSTITPSLTSWRLRISSRGLTIPNFGSKAIQILDATEDVYDGLTTSVISSDTKSRRLYKSKLMDHLHSQITELYDLQILRVTSDVVEGFKRDMLRNFRVDKKTGKEVEGKEEGGDVLRRWMEEWEKRTAGLEVESLGLLKTPHTQSLSNTLSTLLSNFSTSPPAQLKVMSAIQSSASKPKPPSERGITPTFHLVSMFRPDGFGNLQGFAGYTGKGGNTVTCGVCNDADSPEVLNAFGGMRPPVLRVQGKVNLDVDL
;
A
#
# COMPACT_ATOMS: atom_id res chain seq x y z
N MET A 1 -13.42 -12.74 -14.17
CA MET A 1 -14.52 -12.03 -13.50
C MET A 1 -14.02 -10.66 -13.08
N ARG A 2 -14.41 -9.61 -13.81
CA ARG A 2 -13.99 -8.22 -13.58
C ARG A 2 -15.01 -7.58 -12.63
N CYS A 3 -14.57 -7.21 -11.43
CA CYS A 3 -15.42 -6.58 -10.43
C CYS A 3 -15.81 -5.16 -10.86
N LEU A 4 -17.11 -5.01 -11.09
CA LEU A 4 -17.88 -3.77 -10.94
C LEU A 4 -17.73 -3.27 -9.51
N LEU A 5 -17.07 -2.12 -9.29
CA LEU A 5 -17.29 -1.23 -8.13
C LEU A 5 -16.35 -0.01 -8.23
N SER A 6 -16.82 1.04 -8.92
CA SER A 6 -16.61 2.45 -8.55
C SER A 6 -17.28 3.35 -9.61
N LEU A 7 -18.61 3.26 -9.72
CA LEU A 7 -19.40 4.21 -10.48
C LEU A 7 -19.98 5.24 -9.52
N LEU A 8 -19.45 6.47 -9.62
CA LEU A 8 -20.06 7.77 -9.28
C LEU A 8 -20.16 8.19 -7.79
N PRO A 9 -20.02 9.50 -7.50
CA PRO A 9 -20.41 10.62 -8.37
C PRO A 9 -19.25 11.42 -8.97
N LEU A 10 -18.94 11.15 -10.24
CA LEU A 10 -18.40 12.13 -11.17
C LEU A 10 -19.55 12.98 -11.75
N LEU A 11 -20.40 13.50 -10.86
CA LEU A 11 -21.62 14.22 -11.21
C LEU A 11 -21.72 15.44 -10.28
N LEU A 12 -20.82 16.40 -10.48
CA LEU A 12 -20.94 17.80 -10.02
C LEU A 12 -19.86 18.74 -10.58
N LEU A 13 -19.19 18.38 -11.69
CA LEU A 13 -18.47 19.36 -12.52
C LEU A 13 -19.44 19.90 -13.57
N LEU A 14 -20.51 20.53 -13.11
CA LEU A 14 -21.16 21.53 -13.94
C LEU A 14 -20.07 22.57 -14.27
N PRO A 15 -19.95 23.01 -15.53
CA PRO A 15 -19.13 24.17 -15.83
C PRO A 15 -19.77 25.32 -15.06
N SER A 16 -19.14 25.74 -13.95
CA SER A 16 -19.35 27.09 -13.44
C SER A 16 -19.02 27.99 -14.60
N THR A 17 -20.09 28.50 -15.23
CA THR A 17 -20.04 29.29 -16.43
C THR A 17 -18.98 30.37 -16.25
N LEU A 18 -17.94 30.27 -17.09
CA LEU A 18 -16.97 31.32 -17.36
C LEU A 18 -17.73 32.50 -17.98
N SER A 19 -18.57 33.18 -17.20
CA SER A 19 -19.37 34.27 -17.71
C SER A 19 -19.88 35.10 -16.54
N SER A 20 -19.00 35.97 -16.05
CA SER A 20 -19.47 37.34 -15.86
C SER A 20 -19.91 37.80 -17.25
N PRO A 21 -21.21 38.07 -17.51
CA PRO A 21 -21.64 38.51 -18.83
C PRO A 21 -20.84 39.78 -19.19
N PRO A 22 -20.26 39.86 -20.40
CA PRO A 22 -19.64 41.11 -20.84
C PRO A 22 -20.71 42.19 -20.79
N LEU A 23 -20.53 43.16 -19.89
CA LEU A 23 -21.41 44.31 -19.80
C LEU A 23 -21.35 45.03 -21.16
N PRO A 24 -22.49 45.51 -21.69
CA PRO A 24 -22.49 46.20 -22.97
C PRO A 24 -21.45 47.35 -22.95
N PRO A 25 -20.67 47.54 -24.03
CA PRO A 25 -19.61 48.56 -24.08
C PRO A 25 -20.23 49.95 -24.28
N SER A 26 -21.06 50.40 -23.33
CA SER A 26 -21.64 51.74 -23.35
C SER A 26 -20.66 52.81 -22.86
N THR A 27 -19.58 52.40 -22.16
CA THR A 27 -18.58 53.32 -21.60
C THR A 27 -17.17 52.79 -21.83
N LEU A 28 -16.18 53.70 -21.87
CA LEU A 28 -14.77 53.36 -21.97
C LEU A 28 -14.31 52.46 -20.81
N ILE A 29 -14.91 52.62 -19.62
CA ILE A 29 -14.66 51.80 -18.42
C ILE A 29 -15.09 50.34 -18.64
N SER A 30 -16.30 50.09 -19.17
CA SER A 30 -16.78 48.72 -19.40
C SER A 30 -16.00 48.04 -20.52
N ARG A 31 -15.62 48.76 -21.58
CA ARG A 31 -14.73 48.23 -22.62
C ARG A 31 -13.34 47.87 -22.08
N SER A 32 -12.78 48.70 -21.21
CA SER A 32 -11.47 48.46 -20.58
C SER A 32 -11.51 47.23 -19.68
N TYR A 33 -12.58 47.05 -18.90
CA TYR A 33 -12.84 45.84 -18.12
C TYR A 33 -12.87 44.58 -19.00
N SER A 34 -13.70 44.59 -20.05
CA SER A 34 -13.83 43.43 -20.95
C SER A 34 -12.53 43.12 -21.70
N THR A 35 -11.77 44.14 -22.10
CA THR A 35 -10.47 43.97 -22.79
C THR A 35 -9.41 43.38 -21.86
N SER A 36 -9.37 43.84 -20.61
CA SER A 36 -8.46 43.31 -19.60
C SER A 36 -8.77 41.84 -19.30
N LEU A 37 -10.07 41.52 -19.16
CA LEU A 37 -10.53 40.14 -18.93
C LEU A 37 -10.24 39.22 -20.12
N SER A 38 -10.50 39.66 -21.36
CA SER A 38 -10.27 38.85 -22.55
C SER A 38 -8.79 38.56 -22.78
N THR A 39 -7.91 39.49 -22.39
CA THR A 39 -6.46 39.32 -22.50
C THR A 39 -5.96 38.22 -21.57
N ILE A 40 -6.50 38.11 -20.35
CA ILE A 40 -5.99 37.20 -19.33
C ILE A 40 -6.67 35.83 -19.28
N THR A 41 -7.92 35.75 -19.74
CA THR A 41 -8.73 34.52 -19.73
C THR A 41 -8.03 33.31 -20.38
N PRO A 42 -7.32 33.44 -21.52
CA PRO A 42 -6.61 32.31 -22.13
C PRO A 42 -5.53 31.72 -21.22
N SER A 43 -4.79 32.57 -20.50
CA SER A 43 -3.76 32.14 -19.56
C SER A 43 -4.37 31.33 -18.41
N LEU A 44 -5.42 31.85 -17.77
CA LEU A 44 -6.12 31.16 -16.67
C LEU A 44 -6.76 29.85 -17.13
N THR A 45 -7.34 29.82 -18.33
CA THR A 45 -7.93 28.61 -18.89
C THR A 45 -6.86 27.57 -19.21
N SER A 46 -5.71 27.98 -19.75
CA SER A 46 -4.58 27.07 -20.00
C SER A 46 -4.05 26.46 -18.70
N TRP A 47 -3.99 27.25 -17.63
CA TRP A 47 -3.57 26.83 -16.30
C TRP A 47 -4.54 25.82 -15.70
N ARG A 48 -5.84 26.11 -15.77
CA ARG A 48 -6.90 25.19 -15.36
C ARG A 48 -6.83 23.86 -16.10
N LEU A 49 -6.72 23.88 -17.43
CA LEU A 49 -6.60 22.67 -18.25
C LEU A 49 -5.33 21.87 -17.93
N ARG A 50 -4.22 22.55 -17.66
CA ARG A 50 -2.97 21.90 -17.25
C ARG A 50 -3.14 21.13 -15.93
N ILE A 51 -3.80 21.73 -14.95
CA ILE A 51 -4.03 21.09 -13.65
C ILE A 51 -5.08 19.98 -13.76
N SER A 52 -6.26 20.29 -14.30
CA SER A 52 -7.39 19.35 -14.32
C SER A 52 -7.22 18.21 -15.33
N SER A 53 -6.72 18.48 -16.54
CA SER A 53 -6.65 17.47 -17.60
C SER A 53 -5.33 16.71 -17.61
N ARG A 54 -4.22 17.36 -17.27
CA ARG A 54 -2.88 16.74 -17.30
C ARG A 54 -2.37 16.34 -15.91
N GLY A 55 -3.01 16.79 -14.84
CA GLY A 55 -2.54 16.56 -13.47
C GLY A 55 -1.20 17.24 -13.19
N LEU A 56 -0.84 18.30 -13.92
CA LEU A 56 0.44 18.97 -13.81
C LEU A 56 0.30 20.28 -13.03
N THR A 57 1.22 20.53 -12.10
CA THR A 57 1.33 21.81 -11.41
C THR A 57 1.93 22.89 -12.33
N ILE A 58 1.69 24.15 -11.94
CA ILE A 58 2.24 25.32 -12.61
C ILE A 58 3.55 25.69 -11.91
N PRO A 59 4.69 25.67 -12.62
CA PRO A 59 5.96 26.02 -12.02
C PRO A 59 6.00 27.52 -11.70
N ASN A 60 6.47 27.84 -10.49
CA ASN A 60 6.54 29.21 -9.94
C ASN A 60 5.19 29.94 -10.01
N PHE A 61 4.10 29.22 -9.70
CA PHE A 61 2.73 29.74 -9.71
C PHE A 61 2.61 31.07 -8.97
N GLY A 62 3.22 31.19 -7.78
CA GLY A 62 3.14 32.39 -6.95
C GLY A 62 3.59 33.66 -7.70
N SER A 63 4.82 33.62 -8.23
CA SER A 63 5.38 34.72 -9.02
C SER A 63 4.57 35.04 -10.29
N LYS A 64 4.04 34.02 -10.96
CA LYS A 64 3.25 34.21 -12.19
C LYS A 64 1.86 34.78 -11.90
N ALA A 65 1.24 34.37 -10.80
CA ALA A 65 -0.04 34.90 -10.36
C ALA A 65 0.08 36.40 -10.08
N ILE A 66 1.14 36.82 -9.37
CA ILE A 66 1.43 38.24 -9.11
C ILE A 66 1.65 39.00 -10.43
N GLN A 67 2.50 38.48 -11.32
CA GLN A 67 2.73 39.11 -12.63
C GLN A 67 1.44 39.30 -13.45
N ILE A 68 0.52 38.33 -13.38
CA ILE A 68 -0.78 38.43 -14.04
C ILE A 68 -1.64 39.52 -13.40
N LEU A 69 -1.67 39.60 -12.07
CA LEU A 69 -2.42 40.63 -11.35
C LEU A 69 -1.91 42.01 -11.68
N ASP A 70 -0.60 42.23 -11.56
CA ASP A 70 0.05 43.52 -11.84
C ASP A 70 -0.16 43.93 -13.30
N ALA A 71 0.08 43.02 -14.25
CA ALA A 71 -0.12 43.31 -15.66
C ALA A 71 -1.58 43.63 -16.00
N THR A 72 -2.54 42.97 -15.35
CA THR A 72 -3.96 43.23 -15.59
C THR A 72 -4.40 44.57 -14.99
N GLU A 73 -3.87 44.90 -13.81
CA GLU A 73 -4.07 46.19 -13.17
C GLU A 73 -3.50 47.33 -14.02
N ASP A 74 -2.27 47.19 -14.52
CA ASP A 74 -1.59 48.17 -15.38
C ASP A 74 -2.35 48.40 -16.69
N VAL A 75 -2.82 47.33 -17.33
CA VAL A 75 -3.63 47.43 -18.56
C VAL A 75 -4.94 48.16 -18.29
N TYR A 76 -5.63 47.83 -17.20
CA TYR A 76 -6.88 48.48 -16.84
C TYR A 76 -6.68 49.96 -16.51
N ASP A 77 -5.66 50.29 -15.72
CA ASP A 77 -5.37 51.67 -15.34
C ASP A 77 -4.90 52.50 -16.53
N GLY A 78 -4.02 51.95 -17.37
CA GLY A 78 -3.58 52.59 -18.61
C GLY A 78 -4.76 52.97 -19.51
N LEU A 79 -5.68 52.03 -19.74
CA LEU A 79 -6.87 52.26 -20.57
C LEU A 79 -7.86 53.25 -19.95
N THR A 80 -7.88 53.40 -18.62
CA THR A 80 -8.84 54.27 -17.90
C THR A 80 -8.23 55.59 -17.42
N THR A 81 -6.99 55.92 -17.81
CA THR A 81 -6.29 57.15 -17.40
C THR A 81 -7.02 58.42 -17.85
N SER A 82 -7.70 58.39 -19.00
CA SER A 82 -8.42 59.54 -19.58
C SER A 82 -9.83 59.75 -19.02
N VAL A 83 -10.26 58.97 -18.03
CA VAL A 83 -11.60 59.05 -17.44
C VAL A 83 -11.73 60.32 -16.58
N ILE A 84 -12.80 61.09 -16.82
CA ILE A 84 -13.11 62.34 -16.11
C ILE A 84 -13.35 62.08 -14.61
N SER A 85 -13.04 63.05 -13.75
CA SER A 85 -13.16 62.97 -12.28
C SER A 85 -14.53 62.51 -11.77
N SER A 86 -15.61 62.82 -12.49
CA SER A 86 -17.00 62.40 -12.17
C SER A 86 -17.21 60.88 -12.24
N ASP A 87 -16.45 60.16 -13.06
CA ASP A 87 -16.58 58.72 -13.27
C ASP A 87 -15.55 57.89 -12.48
N THR A 88 -14.78 58.54 -11.60
CA THR A 88 -13.77 57.90 -10.75
C THR A 88 -14.35 56.82 -9.83
N LYS A 89 -15.58 57.02 -9.34
CA LYS A 89 -16.29 56.02 -8.53
C LYS A 89 -16.59 54.75 -9.35
N SER A 90 -17.05 54.91 -10.59
CA SER A 90 -17.31 53.80 -11.51
C SER A 90 -16.01 53.09 -11.88
N ARG A 91 -14.92 53.81 -12.17
CA ARG A 91 -13.60 53.22 -12.44
C ARG A 91 -13.13 52.34 -11.28
N ARG A 92 -13.18 52.84 -10.04
CA ARG A 92 -12.79 52.07 -8.85
C ARG A 92 -13.64 50.81 -8.67
N LEU A 93 -14.96 50.93 -8.86
CA LEU A 93 -15.88 49.79 -8.74
C LEU A 93 -15.56 48.68 -9.75
N TYR A 94 -15.35 49.03 -11.02
CA TYR A 94 -15.03 48.04 -12.05
C TYR A 94 -13.63 47.44 -11.89
N LYS A 95 -12.65 48.23 -11.44
CA LYS A 95 -11.32 47.73 -11.06
C LYS A 95 -11.43 46.70 -9.94
N SER A 96 -12.14 47.02 -8.86
CA SER A 96 -12.38 46.08 -7.75
C SER A 96 -13.00 44.78 -8.27
N LYS A 97 -14.10 44.87 -9.03
CA LYS A 97 -14.76 43.68 -9.61
C LYS A 97 -13.83 42.83 -10.47
N LEU A 98 -12.93 43.45 -11.22
CA LEU A 98 -11.94 42.75 -12.04
C LEU A 98 -10.94 42.00 -11.16
N MET A 99 -10.36 42.69 -10.18
CA MET A 99 -9.38 42.10 -9.27
C MET A 99 -10.01 41.02 -8.39
N ASP A 100 -11.22 41.23 -7.88
CA ASP A 100 -11.97 40.25 -7.10
C ASP A 100 -12.21 38.96 -7.91
N HIS A 101 -12.54 39.10 -9.20
CA HIS A 101 -12.70 37.96 -10.09
C HIS A 101 -11.38 37.22 -10.32
N LEU A 102 -10.28 37.94 -10.54
CA LEU A 102 -8.95 37.33 -10.73
C LEU A 102 -8.45 36.65 -9.45
N HIS A 103 -8.62 37.29 -8.30
CA HIS A 103 -8.28 36.71 -7.01
C HIS A 103 -9.05 35.40 -6.80
N SER A 104 -10.36 35.40 -7.05
CA SER A 104 -11.17 34.18 -6.95
C SER A 104 -10.67 33.06 -7.87
N GLN A 105 -10.31 33.37 -9.12
CA GLN A 105 -9.79 32.37 -10.05
C GLN A 105 -8.39 31.86 -9.66
N ILE A 106 -7.51 32.73 -9.17
CA ILE A 106 -6.17 32.35 -8.70
C ILE A 106 -6.28 31.48 -7.44
N THR A 107 -7.16 31.81 -6.51
CA THR A 107 -7.43 30.99 -5.32
C THR A 107 -7.96 29.61 -5.70
N GLU A 108 -8.92 29.51 -6.64
CA GLU A 108 -9.40 28.21 -7.14
C GLU A 108 -8.25 27.37 -7.72
N LEU A 109 -7.37 27.98 -8.52
CA LEU A 109 -6.20 27.30 -9.09
C LEU A 109 -5.16 26.90 -8.03
N TYR A 110 -4.99 27.69 -6.98
CA TYR A 110 -4.13 27.37 -5.85
C TYR A 110 -4.65 26.12 -5.12
N ASP A 111 -5.93 26.12 -4.74
CA ASP A 111 -6.56 25.01 -4.03
C ASP A 111 -6.48 23.71 -4.83
N LEU A 112 -6.74 23.78 -6.14
CA LEU A 112 -6.61 22.62 -7.02
C LEU A 112 -5.17 22.07 -7.08
N GLN A 113 -4.16 22.94 -7.08
CA GLN A 113 -2.76 22.51 -7.07
C GLN A 113 -2.35 21.91 -5.74
N ILE A 114 -2.74 22.53 -4.62
CA ILE A 114 -2.46 21.99 -3.28
C ILE A 114 -3.12 20.63 -3.09
N LEU A 115 -4.40 20.49 -3.47
CA LEU A 115 -5.11 19.21 -3.40
C LEU A 115 -4.39 18.14 -4.22
N ARG A 116 -3.93 18.51 -5.42
CA ARG A 116 -3.21 17.58 -6.30
C ARG A 116 -1.89 17.12 -5.71
N VAL A 117 -1.04 18.06 -5.28
CA VAL A 117 0.27 17.75 -4.68
C VAL A 117 0.08 16.90 -3.42
N THR A 118 -0.91 17.24 -2.59
CA THR A 118 -1.25 16.49 -1.38
C THR A 118 -1.67 15.06 -1.71
N SER A 119 -2.55 14.87 -2.70
CA SER A 119 -2.97 13.54 -3.16
C SER A 119 -1.78 12.71 -3.65
N ASP A 120 -0.93 13.29 -4.50
CA ASP A 120 0.25 12.61 -5.06
C ASP A 120 1.24 12.19 -3.96
N VAL A 121 1.45 13.05 -2.95
CA VAL A 121 2.31 12.76 -1.79
C VAL A 121 1.70 11.65 -0.92
N VAL A 122 0.40 11.69 -0.64
CA VAL A 122 -0.29 10.66 0.15
C VAL A 122 -0.23 9.29 -0.55
N GLU A 123 -0.44 9.25 -1.86
CA GLU A 123 -0.31 8.01 -2.64
C GLU A 123 1.12 7.49 -2.67
N GLY A 124 2.10 8.38 -2.84
CA GLY A 124 3.51 8.06 -2.76
C GLY A 124 3.90 7.49 -1.40
N PHE A 125 3.46 8.13 -0.32
CA PHE A 125 3.64 7.70 1.06
C PHE A 125 3.07 6.30 1.30
N LYS A 126 1.81 6.05 0.91
CA LYS A 126 1.17 4.72 1.02
C LYS A 126 1.96 3.64 0.26
N ARG A 127 2.40 3.94 -0.96
CA ARG A 127 3.17 3.02 -1.79
C ARG A 127 4.50 2.68 -1.12
N ASP A 128 5.15 3.67 -0.52
CA ASP A 128 6.43 3.48 0.13
C ASP A 128 6.32 2.73 1.46
N MET A 129 5.29 3.03 2.27
CA MET A 129 4.96 2.21 3.44
C MET A 129 4.75 0.75 3.04
N LEU A 130 3.97 0.48 1.99
CA LEU A 130 3.78 -0.88 1.49
C LEU A 130 5.06 -1.53 0.98
N ARG A 131 5.98 -0.76 0.39
CA ARG A 131 7.28 -1.27 -0.07
C ARG A 131 8.18 -1.66 1.11
N ASN A 132 8.23 -0.81 2.13
CA ASN A 132 9.10 -0.97 3.30
C ASN A 132 8.53 -1.94 4.34
N PHE A 133 7.21 -2.18 4.33
CA PHE A 133 6.56 -3.13 5.23
C PHE A 133 7.03 -4.56 4.98
N ARG A 134 7.72 -5.13 5.97
CA ARG A 134 8.23 -6.50 5.94
C ARG A 134 7.45 -7.37 6.91
N VAL A 135 7.11 -8.56 6.44
CA VAL A 135 6.35 -9.54 7.21
C VAL A 135 7.16 -10.81 7.28
N ASP A 136 7.28 -11.39 8.47
CA ASP A 136 7.84 -12.72 8.65
C ASP A 136 6.89 -13.74 8.01
N LYS A 137 7.45 -14.47 7.06
CA LYS A 137 6.78 -15.52 6.30
C LYS A 137 6.21 -16.65 7.17
N LYS A 138 6.83 -16.93 8.32
CA LYS A 138 6.41 -18.03 9.20
C LYS A 138 5.34 -17.62 10.21
N THR A 139 5.53 -16.45 10.82
CA THR A 139 4.66 -15.99 11.92
C THR A 139 3.58 -15.00 11.46
N GLY A 140 3.71 -14.43 10.26
CA GLY A 140 2.85 -13.34 9.79
C GLY A 140 3.06 -12.05 10.57
N LYS A 141 4.03 -11.98 11.48
CA LYS A 141 4.32 -10.79 12.28
C LYS A 141 5.13 -9.79 11.47
N GLU A 142 4.91 -8.51 11.77
CA GLU A 142 5.73 -7.42 11.26
C GLU A 142 7.18 -7.63 11.71
N VAL A 143 8.11 -7.48 10.76
CA VAL A 143 9.55 -7.46 11.01
C VAL A 143 9.98 -6.02 10.87
N GLU A 144 10.85 -5.56 11.78
CA GLU A 144 11.41 -4.21 11.71
C GLU A 144 11.87 -3.88 10.28
N GLY A 145 11.30 -2.79 9.77
CA GLY A 145 11.65 -2.24 8.47
C GLY A 145 13.09 -1.70 8.45
N LYS A 146 13.63 -1.48 7.26
CA LYS A 146 14.95 -0.83 7.11
C LYS A 146 14.94 0.66 7.48
N GLU A 147 13.78 1.30 7.45
CA GLU A 147 13.57 2.71 7.80
C GLU A 147 12.52 2.76 8.91
N GLU A 148 12.77 3.56 9.95
CA GLU A 148 11.76 3.88 10.95
C GLU A 148 10.62 4.68 10.30
N GLY A 149 9.38 4.46 10.74
CA GLY A 149 8.21 5.14 10.18
C GLY A 149 8.30 6.68 10.23
N GLY A 150 9.03 7.22 11.22
CA GLY A 150 9.30 8.65 11.34
C GLY A 150 10.16 9.22 10.21
N ASP A 151 11.14 8.46 9.73
CA ASP A 151 12.00 8.91 8.61
C ASP A 151 11.23 8.96 7.29
N VAL A 152 10.37 7.98 7.06
CA VAL A 152 9.48 7.94 5.89
C VAL A 152 8.56 9.16 5.92
N LEU A 153 7.94 9.46 7.08
CA LEU A 153 7.07 10.62 7.26
C LEU A 153 7.81 11.93 6.95
N ARG A 154 8.98 12.15 7.57
CA ARG A 154 9.77 13.36 7.39
C ARG A 154 10.14 13.60 5.92
N ARG A 155 10.63 12.56 5.24
CA ARG A 155 11.02 12.65 3.82
C ARG A 155 9.84 13.05 2.92
N TRP A 156 8.65 12.52 3.18
CA TRP A 156 7.46 12.85 2.39
C TRP A 156 6.90 14.24 2.70
N MET A 157 7.05 14.72 3.95
CA MET A 157 6.77 16.12 4.30
C MET A 157 7.72 17.07 3.59
N GLU A 158 9.03 16.79 3.59
CA GLU A 158 10.04 17.59 2.87
C GLU A 158 9.78 17.64 1.37
N GLU A 159 9.40 16.49 0.76
CA GLU A 159 9.05 16.43 -0.66
C GLU A 159 7.79 17.26 -0.97
N TRP A 160 6.80 17.25 -0.07
CA TRP A 160 5.62 18.10 -0.21
C TRP A 160 6.00 19.59 -0.13
N GLU A 161 6.78 19.98 0.87
CA GLU A 161 7.24 21.37 1.05
C GLU A 161 8.02 21.87 -0.18
N LYS A 162 8.91 21.03 -0.72
CA LYS A 162 9.65 21.35 -1.94
C LYS A 162 8.73 21.59 -3.14
N ARG A 163 7.65 20.81 -3.27
CA ARG A 163 6.68 20.96 -4.37
C ARG A 163 5.75 22.15 -4.18
N THR A 164 5.47 22.55 -2.95
CA THR A 164 4.57 23.67 -2.65
C THR A 164 5.28 25.02 -2.49
N ALA A 165 6.60 25.05 -2.34
CA ALA A 165 7.38 26.27 -2.16
C ALA A 165 7.13 27.35 -3.24
N GLY A 166 6.85 26.95 -4.48
CA GLY A 166 6.57 27.87 -5.59
C GLY A 166 5.10 28.26 -5.77
N LEU A 167 4.20 27.80 -4.89
CA LEU A 167 2.75 28.01 -5.01
C LEU A 167 2.23 29.18 -4.16
N GLU A 168 3.01 29.65 -3.19
CA GLU A 168 2.56 30.66 -2.23
C GLU A 168 2.36 32.02 -2.90
N VAL A 169 1.24 32.68 -2.57
CA VAL A 169 0.93 34.05 -3.00
C VAL A 169 0.60 34.85 -1.74
N GLU A 170 1.62 35.50 -1.16
CA GLU A 170 1.48 36.25 0.09
C GLU A 170 0.46 37.38 0.00
N SER A 171 0.39 38.07 -1.16
CA SER A 171 -0.56 39.16 -1.40
C SER A 171 -2.03 38.74 -1.33
N LEU A 172 -2.32 37.46 -1.55
CA LEU A 172 -3.67 36.89 -1.48
C LEU A 172 -3.90 36.09 -0.18
N GLY A 173 -2.93 36.04 0.73
CA GLY A 173 -2.99 35.20 1.92
C GLY A 173 -2.97 33.69 1.63
N LEU A 174 -2.53 33.30 0.43
CA LEU A 174 -2.45 31.89 0.01
C LEU A 174 -1.15 31.29 0.53
N LEU A 175 -1.19 30.85 1.79
CA LEU A 175 -0.06 30.30 2.53
C LEU A 175 -0.13 28.77 2.59
N LYS A 176 1.02 28.09 2.59
CA LYS A 176 1.06 26.62 2.70
C LYS A 176 0.85 26.11 4.13
N THR A 177 1.09 26.95 5.14
CA THR A 177 1.07 26.60 6.57
C THR A 177 -0.18 25.81 7.04
N PRO A 178 -1.44 26.19 6.70
CA PRO A 178 -2.60 25.40 7.11
C PRO A 178 -2.61 24.00 6.48
N HIS A 179 -2.13 23.89 5.24
CA HIS A 179 -2.09 22.62 4.52
C HIS A 179 -0.97 21.70 5.02
N THR A 180 0.17 22.27 5.45
CA THR A 180 1.26 21.50 6.08
C THR A 180 0.77 20.75 7.30
N GLN A 181 0.04 21.44 8.20
CA GLN A 181 -0.47 20.83 9.42
C GLN A 181 -1.51 19.75 9.11
N SER A 182 -2.42 20.02 8.17
CA SER A 182 -3.44 19.05 7.73
C SER A 182 -2.81 17.79 7.13
N LEU A 183 -1.80 17.95 6.26
CA LEU A 183 -1.07 16.84 5.67
C LEU A 183 -0.30 16.05 6.74
N SER A 184 0.42 16.73 7.64
CA SER A 184 1.16 16.08 8.72
C SER A 184 0.26 15.19 9.57
N ASN A 185 -0.92 15.71 9.97
CA ASN A 185 -1.91 14.93 10.70
C ASN A 185 -2.40 13.72 9.89
N THR A 186 -2.70 13.93 8.60
CA THR A 186 -3.16 12.86 7.70
C THR A 186 -2.12 11.75 7.56
N LEU A 187 -0.86 12.10 7.32
CA LEU A 187 0.23 11.12 7.17
C LEU A 187 0.53 10.41 8.50
N SER A 188 0.51 11.13 9.62
CA SER A 188 0.67 10.53 10.95
C SER A 188 -0.45 9.54 11.27
N THR A 189 -1.70 9.87 10.97
CA THR A 189 -2.84 8.95 11.16
C THR A 189 -2.74 7.75 10.21
N LEU A 190 -2.29 7.95 8.98
CA LEU A 190 -2.06 6.84 8.05
C LEU A 190 -0.95 5.92 8.55
N LEU A 191 0.12 6.46 9.13
CA LEU A 191 1.22 5.69 9.70
C LEU A 191 0.75 4.86 10.90
N SER A 192 0.03 5.46 11.85
CA SER A 192 -0.47 4.76 13.04
C SER A 192 -1.46 3.65 12.70
N ASN A 193 -2.25 3.85 11.64
CA ASN A 193 -3.27 2.89 11.20
C ASN A 193 -2.78 1.97 10.07
N PHE A 194 -1.49 2.02 9.72
CA PHE A 194 -0.99 1.29 8.56
C PHE A 194 -1.03 -0.22 8.75
N SER A 195 -0.62 -0.72 9.93
CA SER A 195 -0.58 -2.16 10.25
C SER A 195 -1.96 -2.82 10.19
N THR A 196 -3.02 -2.07 10.50
CA THR A 196 -4.41 -2.54 10.45
C THR A 196 -5.08 -2.31 9.09
N SER A 197 -4.40 -1.64 8.16
CA SER A 197 -4.98 -1.31 6.85
C SER A 197 -5.19 -2.55 5.96
N PRO A 198 -6.26 -2.60 5.14
CA PRO A 198 -6.50 -3.73 4.23
C PRO A 198 -5.31 -4.08 3.31
N PRO A 199 -4.56 -3.10 2.74
CA PRO A 199 -3.39 -3.40 1.92
C PRO A 199 -2.27 -4.09 2.71
N ALA A 200 -2.05 -3.71 3.97
CA ALA A 200 -1.06 -4.35 4.83
C ALA A 200 -1.50 -5.78 5.17
N GLN A 201 -2.77 -5.99 5.53
CA GLN A 201 -3.33 -7.32 5.81
C GLN A 201 -3.23 -8.25 4.60
N LEU A 202 -3.56 -7.77 3.40
CA LEU A 202 -3.40 -8.56 2.16
C LEU A 202 -1.94 -8.97 1.93
N LYS A 203 -0.98 -8.09 2.22
CA LYS A 203 0.44 -8.41 2.12
C LYS A 203 0.84 -9.48 3.13
N VAL A 204 0.36 -9.39 4.38
CA VAL A 204 0.56 -10.44 5.40
C VAL A 204 -0.02 -11.77 4.94
N MET A 205 -1.28 -11.79 4.48
CA MET A 205 -1.94 -13.00 3.99
C MET A 205 -1.18 -13.62 2.81
N SER A 206 -0.72 -12.81 1.86
CA SER A 206 0.07 -13.29 0.73
C SER A 206 1.41 -13.90 1.15
N ALA A 207 2.06 -13.33 2.19
CA ALA A 207 3.31 -13.85 2.73
C ALA A 207 3.11 -15.20 3.43
N ILE A 208 2.04 -15.33 4.22
CA ILE A 208 1.66 -16.59 4.88
C ILE A 208 1.31 -17.64 3.83
N GLN A 209 0.47 -17.29 2.85
CA GLN A 209 0.07 -18.19 1.76
C GLN A 209 1.30 -18.68 0.98
N SER A 210 2.24 -17.79 0.63
CA SER A 210 3.47 -18.16 -0.06
C SER A 210 4.39 -19.09 0.75
N SER A 211 4.19 -19.15 2.06
CA SER A 211 4.97 -19.99 2.97
C SER A 211 4.30 -21.33 3.22
N ALA A 212 2.96 -21.33 3.26
CA ALA A 212 2.14 -22.54 3.30
C ALA A 212 2.13 -23.29 1.96
N SER A 213 2.24 -22.58 0.83
CA SER A 213 2.27 -23.17 -0.51
C SER A 213 3.65 -23.64 -0.96
N LYS A 214 4.71 -23.44 -0.14
CA LYS A 214 5.99 -24.08 -0.42
C LYS A 214 5.73 -25.59 -0.40
N PRO A 215 5.99 -26.29 -1.52
CA PRO A 215 5.80 -27.73 -1.55
C PRO A 215 6.57 -28.30 -0.36
N LYS A 216 5.90 -29.14 0.45
CA LYS A 216 6.62 -29.96 1.42
C LYS A 216 7.79 -30.60 0.65
N PRO A 217 9.03 -30.60 1.21
CA PRO A 217 10.08 -31.41 0.60
C PRO A 217 9.46 -32.79 0.36
N PRO A 218 9.66 -33.40 -0.83
CA PRO A 218 8.95 -34.61 -1.20
C PRO A 218 8.99 -35.54 0.00
N SER A 219 7.85 -35.76 0.67
CA SER A 219 7.79 -36.85 1.64
C SER A 219 8.12 -38.04 0.77
N GLU A 220 9.18 -38.75 1.14
CA GLU A 220 9.71 -39.79 0.31
C GLU A 220 8.61 -40.84 0.16
N ARG A 221 7.86 -40.75 -0.93
CA ARG A 221 7.10 -41.85 -1.47
C ARG A 221 8.16 -42.86 -1.84
N GLY A 222 8.40 -43.74 -0.89
CA GLY A 222 9.60 -44.55 -0.84
C GLY A 222 9.26 -45.81 -0.07
N ILE A 223 9.45 -46.93 -0.75
CA ILE A 223 9.49 -48.22 -0.08
C ILE A 223 10.66 -48.15 0.90
N THR A 224 10.37 -48.21 2.20
CA THR A 224 11.42 -48.20 3.22
C THR A 224 11.65 -49.64 3.69
N PRO A 225 12.65 -50.35 3.14
CA PRO A 225 12.99 -51.68 3.63
C PRO A 225 13.53 -51.57 5.06
N THR A 226 12.90 -52.28 5.99
CA THR A 226 13.34 -52.40 7.38
C THR A 226 13.79 -53.82 7.63
N PHE A 227 15.01 -53.96 8.13
CA PHE A 227 15.60 -55.25 8.48
C PHE A 227 15.51 -55.45 9.99
N HIS A 228 14.82 -56.50 10.42
CA HIS A 228 14.73 -56.89 11.82
C HIS A 228 15.46 -58.22 12.06
N LEU A 229 16.31 -58.24 13.07
CA LEU A 229 16.85 -59.45 13.66
C LEU A 229 16.05 -59.77 14.92
N VAL A 230 15.41 -60.93 14.94
CA VAL A 230 14.66 -61.42 16.10
C VAL A 230 15.45 -62.54 16.75
N SER A 231 15.81 -62.37 18.02
CA SER A 231 16.42 -63.40 18.84
C SER A 231 15.45 -63.81 19.95
N MET A 232 15.19 -65.10 20.07
CA MET A 232 14.34 -65.66 21.13
C MET A 232 15.15 -66.65 21.94
N PHE A 233 15.14 -66.49 23.27
CA PHE A 233 15.77 -67.40 24.21
C PHE A 233 14.71 -68.01 25.12
N ARG A 234 14.63 -69.35 25.13
CA ARG A 234 13.63 -70.17 25.83
C ARG A 234 14.33 -71.20 26.71
N PRO A 235 14.71 -70.85 27.95
CA PRO A 235 15.18 -71.82 28.91
C PRO A 235 14.03 -72.70 29.40
N ASP A 236 14.29 -73.99 29.65
CA ASP A 236 13.27 -74.92 30.14
C ASP A 236 12.68 -74.45 31.48
N GLY A 237 11.35 -74.36 31.55
CA GLY A 237 10.61 -74.01 32.78
C GLY A 237 10.44 -72.52 33.06
N PHE A 238 11.00 -71.63 32.23
CA PHE A 238 10.80 -70.18 32.35
C PHE A 238 10.35 -69.58 31.02
N GLY A 239 9.59 -68.48 31.10
CA GLY A 239 9.06 -67.76 29.94
C GLY A 239 10.11 -67.41 28.87
N ASN A 240 9.62 -67.12 27.67
CA ASN A 240 10.39 -66.75 26.49
C ASN A 240 10.86 -65.29 26.55
N LEU A 241 12.17 -65.10 26.48
CA LEU A 241 12.79 -63.80 26.31
C LEU A 241 12.95 -63.53 24.81
N GLN A 242 12.29 -62.50 24.29
CA GLN A 242 12.36 -62.09 22.89
C GLN A 242 13.04 -60.72 22.76
N GLY A 243 14.16 -60.67 22.06
CA GLY A 243 14.82 -59.44 21.63
C GLY A 243 14.57 -59.19 20.15
N PHE A 244 14.21 -57.97 19.80
CA PHE A 244 14.02 -57.47 18.44
C PHE A 244 15.00 -56.32 18.23
N ALA A 245 15.94 -56.47 17.30
CA ALA A 245 16.80 -55.39 16.87
C ALA A 245 16.47 -55.09 15.40
N GLY A 246 16.00 -53.89 15.11
CA GLY A 246 15.65 -53.42 13.77
C GLY A 246 16.55 -52.31 13.30
N TYR A 247 16.92 -52.31 12.03
CA TYR A 247 17.51 -51.16 11.35
C TYR A 247 16.56 -50.68 10.25
N THR A 248 16.13 -49.42 10.38
CA THR A 248 15.37 -48.72 9.34
C THR A 248 16.32 -47.75 8.66
N GLY A 249 16.54 -47.91 7.35
CA GLY A 249 17.57 -47.19 6.58
C GLY A 249 17.54 -45.66 6.68
N LYS A 250 16.42 -45.07 7.13
CA LYS A 250 16.28 -43.62 7.39
C LYS A 250 15.79 -43.25 8.80
N GLY A 251 15.44 -44.24 9.63
CA GLY A 251 14.82 -44.05 10.96
C GLY A 251 15.71 -44.41 12.15
N GLY A 252 16.92 -44.93 11.91
CA GLY A 252 17.86 -45.32 12.97
C GLY A 252 17.73 -46.79 13.39
N ASN A 253 18.52 -47.16 14.41
CA ASN A 253 18.46 -48.49 15.03
C ASN A 253 17.35 -48.50 16.10
N THR A 254 16.45 -49.47 16.03
CA THR A 254 15.44 -49.73 17.06
C THR A 254 15.78 -51.03 17.78
N VAL A 255 15.80 -51.02 19.11
CA VAL A 255 16.00 -52.23 19.90
C VAL A 255 14.84 -52.34 20.87
N THR A 256 14.03 -53.38 20.70
CA THR A 256 12.87 -53.69 21.54
C THR A 256 13.11 -55.04 22.20
N CYS A 257 13.12 -55.10 23.52
CA CYS A 257 13.21 -56.34 24.27
C CYS A 257 11.90 -56.58 25.01
N GLY A 258 11.38 -57.80 24.95
CA GLY A 258 10.17 -58.22 25.63
C GLY A 258 10.37 -59.56 26.33
N VAL A 259 9.73 -59.73 27.47
CA VAL A 259 9.64 -61.01 28.18
C VAL A 259 8.20 -61.47 28.08
N CYS A 260 7.97 -62.65 27.52
CA CYS A 260 6.65 -63.25 27.41
C CYS A 260 6.68 -64.63 28.04
N ASN A 261 5.82 -64.90 29.03
CA ASN A 261 5.77 -66.21 29.67
C ASN A 261 4.84 -67.16 28.88
N ASP A 262 5.36 -67.77 27.81
CA ASP A 262 4.62 -68.61 26.86
C ASP A 262 5.06 -70.10 26.87
N ALA A 263 5.83 -70.51 27.89
CA ALA A 263 6.62 -71.76 27.93
C ALA A 263 5.81 -73.04 27.62
N ASP A 264 4.53 -73.08 27.99
CA ASP A 264 3.63 -74.22 27.79
C ASP A 264 2.35 -73.85 27.03
N SER A 265 2.34 -72.71 26.32
CA SER A 265 1.16 -72.32 25.55
C SER A 265 0.89 -73.34 24.43
N PRO A 266 -0.31 -73.94 24.37
CA PRO A 266 -0.63 -74.99 23.39
C PRO A 266 -0.55 -74.48 21.95
N GLU A 267 -0.74 -73.18 21.75
CA GLU A 267 -0.60 -72.51 20.46
C GLU A 267 0.85 -72.56 19.92
N VAL A 268 1.85 -72.39 20.79
CA VAL A 268 3.26 -72.43 20.40
C VAL A 268 3.71 -73.86 20.12
N LEU A 269 3.28 -74.84 20.91
CA LEU A 269 3.59 -76.26 20.67
C LEU A 269 2.97 -76.78 19.36
N ASN A 270 1.74 -76.36 19.04
CA ASN A 270 1.09 -76.71 17.79
C ASN A 270 1.80 -76.11 16.56
N ALA A 271 2.33 -74.88 16.68
CA ALA A 271 3.05 -74.22 15.58
C ALA A 271 4.36 -74.94 15.19
N PHE A 272 4.94 -75.74 16.09
CA PHE A 272 6.12 -76.58 15.83
C PHE A 272 5.78 -78.06 15.63
N GLY A 273 4.52 -78.38 15.28
CA GLY A 273 4.10 -79.74 14.96
C GLY A 273 4.13 -80.68 16.15
N GLY A 274 3.91 -80.18 17.37
CA GLY A 274 3.91 -80.97 18.60
C GLY A 274 5.29 -81.22 19.21
N MET A 275 6.36 -80.70 18.59
CA MET A 275 7.71 -80.74 19.16
C MET A 275 8.01 -79.48 19.98
N ARG A 276 8.82 -79.63 21.04
CA ARG A 276 9.26 -78.48 21.85
C ARG A 276 10.08 -77.50 20.99
N PRO A 277 9.81 -76.18 21.07
CA PRO A 277 10.56 -75.18 20.34
C PRO A 277 12.03 -75.13 20.80
N PRO A 278 12.97 -74.72 19.92
CA PRO A 278 14.39 -74.66 20.26
C PRO A 278 14.71 -73.59 21.30
N VAL A 279 15.72 -73.86 22.13
CA VAL A 279 16.19 -72.98 23.22
C VAL A 279 16.63 -71.62 22.70
N LEU A 280 17.28 -71.56 21.53
CA LEU A 280 17.65 -70.32 20.87
C LEU A 280 17.11 -70.33 19.43
N ARG A 281 16.42 -69.26 19.05
CA ARG A 281 16.00 -69.02 17.68
C ARG A 281 16.42 -67.62 17.26
N VAL A 282 17.17 -67.54 16.16
CA VAL A 282 17.50 -66.28 15.51
C VAL A 282 16.86 -66.27 14.13
N GLN A 283 16.01 -65.29 13.86
CA GLN A 283 15.31 -65.16 12.59
C GLN A 283 15.40 -63.73 12.06
N GLY A 284 15.88 -63.59 10.83
CA GLY A 284 15.76 -62.34 10.09
C GLY A 284 14.34 -62.14 9.57
N LYS A 285 13.82 -60.93 9.70
CA LYS A 285 12.55 -60.48 9.10
C LYS A 285 12.81 -59.22 8.31
N VAL A 286 12.26 -59.15 7.10
CA VAL A 286 12.28 -57.94 6.28
C VAL A 286 10.86 -57.43 6.19
N ASN A 287 10.64 -56.21 6.65
CA ASN A 287 9.37 -55.51 6.52
C ASN A 287 9.51 -54.43 5.46
N LEU A 288 8.57 -54.38 4.52
CA LEU A 288 8.49 -53.35 3.50
C LEU A 288 7.30 -52.47 3.85
N ASP A 289 7.58 -51.29 4.40
CA ASP A 289 6.56 -50.30 4.64
C ASP A 289 6.38 -49.44 3.39
N VAL A 290 5.13 -49.32 2.94
CA VAL A 290 4.77 -48.64 1.70
C VAL A 290 3.82 -47.50 2.05
N ASP A 291 4.38 -46.29 2.10
CA ASP A 291 3.63 -45.06 2.33
C ASP A 291 3.09 -44.55 0.97
N LEU A 292 1.76 -44.56 0.78
CA LEU A 292 1.04 -44.23 -0.47
C LEU A 292 0.66 -42.73 -0.55
#